data_AF-M2ZWN2-F1
#
_entry.id   AF-M2ZWN2-F1
#
_cell.length_a   1.000
_cell.length_b   1.000
_cell.length_c   1.000
_cell.angle_alpha   90.00
_cell.angle_beta   90.00
_cell.angle_gamma   90.00
#
_symmetry.space_group_name_H-M   'P 1'
#
loop_
_entity.id
_entity.type
_entity.pdbx_description
1 polymer ?
#
loop_
_entity_poly.entity_id
_entity_poly.type
_entity_poly.pdbx_seq_one_letter_code
_entity_poly.pdbx_strand_id
1 'polypeptide(L)'
;MGHVYLYLDETGDFDMSGKAAASSYFGLGQATFRGDHGRQVWEGMQLRFALESEGVRLPSGLHAKNDHHKTRERVFQLIQKHAPRVDVTLLLKERAYPGVRRKIVDNDTYLYRLAWFLHFHYQAKYVLNRTDKVYVVAATLGTGKKKKAVREAIEEVCAQFPWLDLTLCTWDSASSWGLQVADYALWTVQRRLVKGECAHYETVYPLLKTCFRPWEGYKERPAISVKPEKRAPGSLIADRPATSFPGEAPPVKADESEGTSLNTPRFSWEDSFDPWMNEDEPEEQEDVWSAAPPEAFEDLTTDEDPASQSLRRRLEELDYL
;
A
#
# COMPACT_ATOMS: atom_id res chain seq x y z
N MET A 1 -9.86 -7.98 16.97
CA MET A 1 -8.58 -8.47 16.43
C MET A 1 -8.82 -8.91 14.99
N GLY A 2 -8.11 -8.35 14.02
CA GLY A 2 -8.30 -8.67 12.60
C GLY A 2 -6.97 -8.82 11.88
N HIS A 3 -6.96 -9.64 10.82
CA HIS A 3 -5.80 -9.74 9.93
C HIS A 3 -5.83 -8.61 8.90
N VAL A 4 -4.68 -7.98 8.66
CA VAL A 4 -4.50 -6.95 7.63
C VAL A 4 -3.36 -7.36 6.73
N TYR A 5 -3.61 -7.37 5.42
CA TYR A 5 -2.63 -7.75 4.41
C TYR A 5 -2.28 -6.51 3.59
N LEU A 6 -1.05 -6.04 3.74
CA LEU A 6 -0.48 -4.92 2.99
C LEU A 6 0.39 -5.48 1.89
N TYR A 7 -0.05 -5.41 0.64
CA TYR A 7 0.74 -5.79 -0.52
C TYR A 7 1.41 -4.56 -1.10
N LEU A 8 2.74 -4.53 -1.13
CA LEU A 8 3.51 -3.40 -1.62
C LEU A 8 4.35 -3.77 -2.84
N ASP A 9 4.25 -2.94 -3.85
CA ASP A 9 5.06 -2.98 -5.06
C ASP A 9 5.73 -1.62 -5.28
N GLU A 10 6.81 -1.59 -6.06
CA GLU A 10 7.58 -0.40 -6.34
C GLU A 10 7.57 0.04 -7.80
N THR A 11 7.86 1.32 -8.02
CA THR A 11 8.09 1.84 -9.37
C THR A 11 9.25 2.82 -9.41
N GLY A 12 9.84 2.94 -10.59
CA GLY A 12 10.98 3.80 -10.86
C GLY A 12 12.31 3.12 -10.58
N ASP A 13 13.37 3.87 -10.80
CA ASP A 13 14.74 3.46 -10.56
C ASP A 13 15.40 4.36 -9.51
N PHE A 14 16.55 3.90 -9.00
CA PHE A 14 17.39 4.65 -8.07
C PHE A 14 18.27 5.70 -8.77
N ASP A 15 18.16 5.88 -10.08
CA ASP A 15 19.00 6.82 -10.83
C ASP A 15 18.53 8.26 -10.58
N MET A 16 19.33 9.01 -9.83
CA MET A 16 19.10 10.41 -9.50
C MET A 16 19.67 11.40 -10.53
N SER A 17 20.26 10.90 -11.62
CA SER A 17 20.99 11.74 -12.60
C SER A 17 20.10 12.66 -13.44
N GLY A 18 18.79 12.42 -13.48
CA GLY A 18 17.85 13.20 -14.30
C GLY A 18 17.99 12.98 -15.81
N LYS A 19 18.74 11.96 -16.24
CA LYS A 19 18.84 11.57 -17.66
C LYS A 19 17.48 11.11 -18.19
N ALA A 20 17.25 11.25 -19.49
CA ALA A 20 15.99 10.88 -20.14
C ALA A 20 15.56 9.40 -19.93
N ALA A 21 16.51 8.50 -19.64
CA ALA A 21 16.23 7.10 -19.34
C ALA A 21 15.85 6.83 -17.87
N ALA A 22 16.17 7.75 -16.96
CA ALA A 22 15.85 7.63 -15.54
C ALA A 22 14.37 8.01 -15.31
N SER A 23 13.69 7.27 -14.44
CA SER A 23 12.32 7.63 -14.05
C SER A 23 12.31 9.01 -13.38
N SER A 24 11.23 9.80 -13.53
CA SER A 24 11.10 11.06 -12.76
C SER A 24 10.73 10.81 -11.30
N TYR A 25 9.99 9.72 -11.06
CA TYR A 25 9.53 9.30 -9.74
C TYR A 25 10.16 7.99 -9.33
N PHE A 26 10.44 7.85 -8.03
CA PHE A 26 10.54 6.57 -7.35
C PHE A 26 9.38 6.46 -6.36
N GLY A 27 8.78 5.29 -6.15
CA GLY A 27 7.67 5.20 -5.20
C GLY A 27 7.16 3.80 -4.93
N LEU A 28 6.21 3.75 -4.00
CA LEU A 28 5.55 2.55 -3.51
C LEU A 28 4.05 2.66 -3.68
N GLY A 29 3.44 1.58 -4.14
CA GLY A 29 1.99 1.40 -4.15
C GLY A 29 1.61 0.27 -3.23
N GLN A 30 0.52 0.47 -2.50
CA GLN A 30 -0.01 -0.48 -1.54
C GLN A 30 -1.43 -0.86 -1.94
N ALA A 31 -1.72 -2.17 -1.94
CA ALA A 31 -3.08 -2.70 -1.92
C ALA A 31 -3.34 -3.34 -0.55
N THR A 32 -4.39 -2.89 0.13
CA THR A 32 -4.78 -3.38 1.46
C THR A 32 -6.03 -4.23 1.39
N PHE A 33 -5.96 -5.42 1.97
CA PHE A 33 -7.11 -6.27 2.27
C PHE A 33 -7.23 -6.48 3.78
N ARG A 34 -8.45 -6.37 4.31
CA ARG A 34 -8.76 -6.63 5.72
C ARG A 34 -9.62 -7.88 5.84
N GLY A 35 -9.33 -8.71 6.86
CA GLY A 35 -10.01 -9.98 7.04
C GLY A 35 -9.65 -11.00 5.97
N ASP A 36 -10.50 -12.00 5.78
CA ASP A 36 -10.31 -13.02 4.75
C ASP A 36 -10.49 -12.43 3.35
N HIS A 37 -9.46 -12.54 2.51
CA HIS A 37 -9.46 -12.18 1.10
C HIS A 37 -9.13 -13.34 0.17
N GLY A 38 -9.29 -14.58 0.63
CA GLY A 38 -9.03 -15.79 -0.15
C GLY A 38 -9.84 -15.86 -1.44
N ARG A 39 -11.08 -15.35 -1.43
CA ARG A 39 -11.91 -15.22 -2.63
C ARG A 39 -11.25 -14.35 -3.71
N GLN A 40 -10.70 -13.20 -3.33
CA GLN A 40 -10.06 -12.27 -4.24
C GLN A 40 -8.81 -12.90 -4.84
N VAL A 41 -8.00 -13.58 -4.03
CA VAL A 41 -6.85 -14.37 -4.51
C VAL A 41 -7.28 -15.41 -5.54
N TRP A 42 -8.34 -16.16 -5.25
CA TRP A 42 -8.85 -17.18 -6.16
C TRP A 42 -9.39 -16.60 -7.47
N GLU A 43 -10.18 -15.53 -7.41
CA GLU A 43 -10.72 -14.86 -8.60
C GLU A 43 -9.58 -14.30 -9.49
N GLY A 44 -8.49 -13.79 -8.90
CA GLY A 44 -7.28 -13.40 -9.62
C GLY A 44 -6.61 -14.57 -10.36
N MET A 45 -6.56 -15.75 -9.72
CA MET A 45 -6.04 -16.97 -10.36
C MET A 45 -6.96 -17.46 -11.48
N GLN A 46 -8.28 -17.40 -11.29
CA GLN A 46 -9.26 -17.72 -12.32
C GLN A 46 -9.12 -16.82 -13.55
N LEU A 47 -8.85 -15.52 -13.36
CA LEU A 47 -8.58 -14.61 -14.46
C LEU A 47 -7.36 -15.05 -15.28
N ARG A 48 -6.29 -15.49 -14.63
CA ARG A 48 -5.10 -16.03 -15.32
C ARG A 48 -5.43 -17.25 -16.16
N PHE A 49 -6.21 -18.20 -15.61
CA PHE A 49 -6.66 -19.37 -16.39
C PHE A 49 -7.50 -18.98 -17.60
N ALA A 50 -8.43 -18.04 -17.44
CA ALA A 50 -9.26 -17.56 -18.54
C ALA A 50 -8.40 -16.93 -19.65
N LEU A 51 -7.46 -16.05 -19.29
CA LEU A 51 -6.51 -15.43 -20.22
C LEU A 51 -5.67 -16.47 -20.96
N GLU A 52 -5.14 -17.48 -20.25
CA GLU A 52 -4.36 -18.56 -20.85
C GLU A 52 -5.19 -19.40 -21.83
N SER A 53 -6.46 -19.68 -21.50
CA SER A 53 -7.40 -20.39 -22.38
C SER A 53 -7.73 -19.62 -23.67
N GLU A 54 -7.61 -18.28 -23.62
CA GLU A 54 -7.80 -17.38 -24.76
C GLU A 54 -6.49 -17.13 -25.53
N GLY A 55 -5.40 -17.81 -25.17
CA GLY A 55 -4.10 -17.73 -25.85
C GLY A 55 -3.19 -16.61 -25.34
N VAL A 56 -3.55 -15.90 -24.26
CA VAL A 56 -2.69 -14.91 -23.62
C VAL A 56 -1.73 -15.62 -22.65
N ARG A 57 -0.50 -15.86 -23.10
CA ARG A 57 0.53 -16.53 -22.31
C ARG A 57 1.06 -15.63 -21.19
N LEU A 58 0.88 -16.04 -19.93
CA LEU A 58 1.33 -15.27 -18.75
C LEU A 58 2.20 -16.10 -17.78
N PRO A 59 3.35 -16.64 -18.24
CA PRO A 59 4.20 -17.49 -17.42
C PRO A 59 4.79 -16.75 -16.20
N SER A 60 4.97 -15.44 -16.32
CA SER A 60 5.49 -14.55 -15.25
C SER A 60 4.38 -13.79 -14.52
N GLY A 61 3.12 -14.23 -14.63
CA GLY A 61 1.99 -13.54 -14.03
C GLY A 61 1.58 -12.27 -14.77
N LEU A 62 0.69 -11.50 -14.15
CA LEU A 62 0.22 -10.21 -14.67
C LEU A 62 1.19 -9.11 -14.23
N HIS A 63 1.42 -8.14 -15.10
CA HIS A 63 2.28 -6.99 -14.85
C HIS A 63 1.86 -5.82 -15.74
N ALA A 64 1.36 -4.75 -15.13
CA ALA A 64 0.66 -3.66 -15.80
C ALA A 64 1.44 -3.06 -16.96
N LYS A 65 2.76 -2.91 -16.82
CA LYS A 65 3.62 -2.40 -17.89
C LYS A 65 3.65 -3.30 -19.14
N ASN A 66 3.61 -4.62 -18.96
CA ASN A 66 3.83 -5.60 -20.02
C ASN A 66 2.52 -6.07 -20.66
N ASP A 67 1.42 -6.01 -19.91
CA ASP A 67 0.13 -6.50 -20.37
C ASP A 67 -0.49 -5.67 -21.49
N HIS A 68 -1.14 -6.36 -22.44
CA HIS A 68 -1.92 -5.71 -23.49
C HIS A 68 -3.12 -4.96 -22.91
N HIS A 69 -3.63 -3.96 -23.65
CA HIS A 69 -4.77 -3.15 -23.22
C HIS A 69 -5.98 -3.99 -22.79
N LYS A 70 -6.34 -5.01 -23.57
CA LYS A 70 -7.47 -5.92 -23.25
C LYS A 70 -7.25 -6.70 -21.95
N THR A 71 -6.02 -7.15 -21.69
CA THR A 71 -5.66 -7.82 -20.43
C THR A 71 -5.78 -6.84 -19.26
N ARG A 72 -5.25 -5.61 -19.41
CA ARG A 72 -5.34 -4.59 -18.37
C ARG A 72 -6.78 -4.28 -18.00
N GLU A 73 -7.64 -4.11 -18.99
CA GLU A 73 -9.06 -3.82 -18.78
C GLU A 73 -9.73 -4.89 -17.90
N ARG A 74 -9.48 -6.17 -18.14
CA ARG A 74 -10.02 -7.27 -17.32
C ARG A 74 -9.46 -7.27 -15.91
N VAL A 75 -8.16 -7.00 -15.75
CA VAL A 75 -7.54 -6.87 -14.43
C VAL A 75 -8.15 -5.70 -13.65
N PHE A 76 -8.28 -4.52 -14.27
CA PHE A 76 -8.88 -3.36 -13.62
C PHE A 76 -10.35 -3.55 -13.26
N GLN A 77 -11.14 -4.23 -14.11
CA GLN A 77 -12.50 -4.63 -13.77
C GLN A 77 -12.53 -5.52 -12.53
N LEU A 78 -11.61 -6.49 -12.42
CA LEU A 78 -11.53 -7.37 -11.27
C LEU A 78 -11.07 -6.63 -10.00
N ILE A 79 -10.08 -5.74 -10.13
CA ILE A 79 -9.63 -4.86 -9.03
C ILE A 79 -10.78 -3.98 -8.53
N GLN A 80 -11.56 -3.39 -9.43
CA GLN A 80 -12.72 -2.58 -9.07
C GLN A 80 -13.76 -3.39 -8.29
N LYS A 81 -14.03 -4.63 -8.74
CA LYS A 81 -14.93 -5.56 -8.06
C LYS A 81 -14.42 -5.93 -6.66
N HIS A 82 -13.11 -6.15 -6.51
CA HIS A 82 -12.50 -6.48 -5.22
C HIS A 82 -12.48 -5.30 -4.25
N ALA A 83 -12.44 -4.07 -4.79
CA ALA A 83 -12.40 -2.82 -4.07
C ALA A 83 -11.37 -2.77 -2.91
N PRO A 84 -10.09 -3.16 -3.13
CA PRO A 84 -9.07 -2.99 -2.11
C PRO A 84 -8.90 -1.52 -1.77
N ARG A 85 -8.42 -1.22 -0.56
CA ARG A 85 -7.90 0.11 -0.27
C ARG A 85 -6.55 0.26 -0.97
N VAL A 86 -6.35 1.37 -1.66
CA VAL A 86 -5.09 1.70 -2.33
C VAL A 86 -4.46 2.93 -1.69
N ASP A 87 -3.17 2.86 -1.42
CA ASP A 87 -2.37 3.98 -0.93
C ASP A 87 -1.08 4.06 -1.76
N VAL A 88 -0.65 5.26 -2.14
CA VAL A 88 0.53 5.47 -2.98
C VAL A 88 1.44 6.53 -2.35
N THR A 89 2.74 6.28 -2.36
CA THR A 89 3.78 7.26 -2.01
C THR A 89 4.73 7.44 -3.19
N LEU A 90 4.86 8.67 -3.69
CA LEU A 90 5.68 8.98 -4.86
C LEU A 90 6.67 10.11 -4.56
N LEU A 91 7.94 9.86 -4.84
CA LEU A 91 9.06 10.73 -4.58
C LEU A 91 9.57 11.31 -5.91
N LEU A 92 9.30 12.59 -6.16
CA LEU A 92 9.75 13.30 -7.38
C LEU A 92 11.25 13.61 -7.31
N LYS A 93 12.09 12.80 -7.96
CA LYS A 93 13.55 12.82 -7.77
C LYS A 93 14.22 14.16 -8.08
N GLU A 94 13.69 14.96 -8.99
CA GLU A 94 14.18 16.32 -9.29
C GLU A 94 13.99 17.31 -8.11
N ARG A 95 13.07 17.02 -7.19
CA ARG A 95 12.79 17.86 -6.01
C ARG A 95 13.28 17.26 -4.69
N ALA A 96 14.07 16.19 -4.75
CA ALA A 96 14.70 15.63 -3.55
C ALA A 96 15.57 16.68 -2.84
N TYR A 97 15.47 16.72 -1.49
CA TYR A 97 16.28 17.62 -0.67
C TYR A 97 17.79 17.39 -0.88
N PRO A 98 18.65 18.41 -0.76
CA PRO A 98 20.09 18.26 -0.93
C PRO A 98 20.72 17.19 -0.02
N GLY A 99 20.23 17.06 1.22
CA GLY A 99 20.66 16.01 2.17
C GLY A 99 20.38 14.59 1.67
N VAL A 100 19.14 14.35 1.23
CA VAL A 100 18.74 13.08 0.61
C VAL A 100 19.62 12.75 -0.59
N ARG A 101 19.89 13.73 -1.47
CA ARG A 101 20.75 13.52 -2.65
C ARG A 101 22.15 13.08 -2.26
N ARG A 102 22.76 13.68 -1.23
CA ARG A 102 24.07 13.27 -0.72
C ARG A 102 24.04 11.84 -0.19
N LYS A 103 23.06 11.50 0.66
CA LYS A 103 22.95 10.14 1.22
C LYS A 103 22.72 9.05 0.16
N ILE A 104 22.05 9.37 -0.95
CA ILE A 104 21.88 8.43 -2.08
C ILE A 104 23.20 8.18 -2.83
N VAL A 105 24.07 9.18 -2.95
CA VAL A 105 25.40 9.00 -3.57
C VAL A 105 26.22 7.99 -2.78
N ASP A 106 26.11 8.02 -1.44
CA ASP A 106 26.86 7.15 -0.55
C ASP A 106 26.21 5.78 -0.31
N ASN A 107 24.89 5.66 -0.54
CA ASN A 107 24.11 4.45 -0.34
C ASN A 107 22.96 4.33 -1.35
N ASP A 108 23.09 3.41 -2.30
CA ASP A 108 22.12 3.18 -3.38
C ASP A 108 20.75 2.65 -2.91
N THR A 109 20.67 2.10 -1.69
CA THR A 109 19.41 1.65 -1.07
C THR A 109 18.72 2.73 -0.23
N TYR A 110 19.35 3.89 -0.04
CA TYR A 110 18.82 4.95 0.82
C TYR A 110 17.44 5.44 0.36
N LEU A 111 17.29 5.69 -0.94
CA LEU A 111 16.02 6.13 -1.53
C LEU A 111 14.90 5.08 -1.31
N TYR A 112 15.27 3.81 -1.38
CA TYR A 112 14.36 2.69 -1.13
C TYR A 112 13.88 2.70 0.33
N ARG A 113 14.82 2.72 1.29
CA ARG A 113 14.52 2.77 2.72
C ARG A 113 13.68 3.99 3.09
N LEU A 114 14.01 5.16 2.52
CA LEU A 114 13.26 6.39 2.74
C LEU A 114 11.82 6.29 2.22
N ALA A 115 11.61 5.72 1.02
CA ALA A 115 10.25 5.54 0.49
C ALA A 115 9.41 4.61 1.38
N TRP A 116 10.00 3.51 1.86
CA TRP A 116 9.35 2.59 2.79
C TRP A 116 9.01 3.26 4.11
N PHE A 117 9.98 3.97 4.70
CA PHE A 117 9.77 4.72 5.93
C PHE A 117 8.62 5.73 5.78
N LEU A 118 8.65 6.55 4.72
CA LEU A 118 7.62 7.55 4.46
C LEU A 118 6.25 6.91 4.21
N HIS A 119 6.21 5.82 3.45
CA HIS A 119 4.96 5.10 3.19
C HIS A 119 4.39 4.51 4.48
N PHE A 120 5.18 3.75 5.24
CA PHE A 120 4.71 3.17 6.50
C PHE A 120 4.31 4.24 7.52
N HIS A 121 5.17 5.21 7.77
CA HIS A 121 4.90 6.22 8.78
C HIS A 121 3.68 7.09 8.46
N TYR A 122 3.45 7.40 7.18
CA TYR A 122 2.29 8.21 6.80
C TYR A 122 1.01 7.39 6.70
N GLN A 123 1.09 6.12 6.26
CA GLN A 123 -0.09 5.30 5.98
C GLN A 123 -0.53 4.42 7.14
N ALA A 124 0.41 3.91 7.95
CA ALA A 124 0.13 2.95 9.01
C ALA A 124 -0.97 3.44 9.96
N LYS A 125 -0.93 4.72 10.36
CA LYS A 125 -1.92 5.31 11.27
C LYS A 125 -3.35 5.36 10.74
N TYR A 126 -3.54 5.31 9.42
CA TYR A 126 -4.86 5.33 8.79
C TYR A 126 -5.36 3.96 8.39
N VAL A 127 -4.49 2.95 8.44
CA VAL A 127 -4.75 1.60 7.91
C VAL A 127 -4.71 0.57 9.01
N LEU A 128 -4.00 0.78 10.11
CA LEU A 128 -3.69 -0.23 11.10
C LEU A 128 -4.20 0.17 12.49
N ASN A 129 -4.72 -0.81 13.22
CA ASN A 129 -5.02 -0.69 14.65
C ASN A 129 -3.96 -1.44 15.47
N ARG A 130 -3.75 -1.05 16.73
CA ARG A 130 -2.80 -1.71 17.64
C ARG A 130 -3.08 -3.20 17.88
N THR A 131 -4.34 -3.61 17.70
CA THR A 131 -4.75 -5.02 17.86
C THR A 131 -4.76 -5.81 16.55
N ASP A 132 -4.31 -5.22 15.44
CA ASP A 132 -4.29 -5.91 14.16
C ASP A 132 -3.06 -6.83 14.07
N LYS A 133 -3.24 -8.00 13.45
CA LYS A 133 -2.12 -8.82 12.98
C LYS A 133 -1.83 -8.45 11.53
N VAL A 134 -0.64 -7.94 11.27
CA VAL A 134 -0.30 -7.28 10.01
C VAL A 134 0.68 -8.14 9.22
N TYR A 135 0.33 -8.45 7.98
CA TYR A 135 1.22 -9.10 7.02
C TYR A 135 1.65 -8.06 5.99
N VAL A 136 2.94 -7.75 5.98
CA VAL A 136 3.55 -6.87 4.97
C VAL A 136 4.15 -7.74 3.90
N VAL A 137 3.56 -7.75 2.71
CA VAL A 137 3.99 -8.56 1.57
C VAL A 137 4.64 -7.64 0.56
N ALA A 138 5.97 -7.71 0.44
CA ALA A 138 6.77 -6.94 -0.50
C ALA A 138 7.19 -7.79 -1.70
N ALA A 139 7.18 -7.21 -2.89
CA ALA A 139 7.76 -7.84 -4.07
C ALA A 139 9.29 -7.98 -3.94
N THR A 140 9.85 -9.13 -4.36
CA THR A 140 11.31 -9.31 -4.32
C THR A 140 12.00 -8.50 -5.42
N LEU A 141 12.95 -7.65 -5.03
CA LEU A 141 13.70 -6.78 -5.93
C LEU A 141 15.15 -7.24 -6.19
N GLY A 142 15.54 -7.31 -7.47
CA GLY A 142 16.94 -7.40 -7.88
C GLY A 142 17.60 -8.79 -7.74
N THR A 143 18.93 -8.83 -7.74
CA THR A 143 19.75 -10.05 -7.63
C THR A 143 20.30 -10.24 -6.21
N GLY A 144 20.85 -11.41 -5.88
CA GLY A 144 21.14 -11.88 -4.51
C GLY A 144 21.53 -10.82 -3.46
N LYS A 145 22.68 -10.14 -3.60
CA LYS A 145 23.13 -9.13 -2.62
C LYS A 145 22.17 -7.95 -2.48
N LYS A 146 21.56 -7.51 -3.59
CA LYS A 146 20.58 -6.43 -3.62
C LYS A 146 19.27 -6.82 -2.95
N LYS A 147 18.82 -8.08 -3.12
CA LYS A 147 17.66 -8.64 -2.39
C LYS A 147 17.86 -8.59 -0.88
N LYS A 148 19.07 -8.92 -0.39
CA LYS A 148 19.38 -8.88 1.05
C LYS A 148 19.31 -7.47 1.62
N ALA A 149 20.01 -6.52 0.98
CA ALA A 149 20.03 -5.12 1.43
C ALA A 149 18.63 -4.48 1.38
N VAL A 150 17.84 -4.78 0.35
CA VAL A 150 16.43 -4.37 0.26
C VAL A 150 15.60 -4.94 1.41
N ARG A 151 15.75 -6.24 1.71
CA ARG A 151 15.02 -6.87 2.79
C ARG A 151 15.38 -6.28 4.15
N GLU A 152 16.68 -6.12 4.43
CA GLU A 152 17.19 -5.51 5.66
C GLU A 152 16.65 -4.08 5.82
N ALA A 153 16.62 -3.28 4.74
CA ALA A 153 16.05 -1.94 4.78
C ALA A 153 14.54 -1.92 5.13
N ILE A 154 13.76 -2.92 4.70
CA ILE A 154 12.34 -3.03 5.08
C ILE A 154 12.21 -3.49 6.53
N GLU A 155 13.02 -4.48 6.95
CA GLU A 155 13.05 -4.96 8.34
C GLU A 155 13.40 -3.82 9.32
N GLU A 156 14.38 -2.98 8.99
CA GLU A 156 14.72 -1.76 9.74
C GLU A 156 13.53 -0.79 9.85
N VAL A 157 12.75 -0.60 8.78
CA VAL A 157 11.56 0.27 8.81
C VAL A 157 10.46 -0.37 9.66
N CYS A 158 10.20 -1.67 9.51
CA CYS A 158 9.19 -2.37 10.29
C CYS A 158 9.53 -2.39 11.80
N ALA A 159 10.81 -2.50 12.15
CA ALA A 159 11.27 -2.48 13.54
C ALA A 159 10.97 -1.16 14.27
N GLN A 160 10.73 -0.06 13.54
CA GLN A 160 10.31 1.22 14.11
C GLN A 160 8.85 1.24 14.59
N PHE A 161 8.09 0.16 14.34
CA PHE A 161 6.71 -0.01 14.79
C PHE A 161 6.58 -1.21 15.74
N PRO A 162 7.29 -1.21 16.89
CA PRO A 162 7.31 -2.37 17.81
C PRO A 162 5.96 -2.67 18.46
N TRP A 163 5.00 -1.76 18.35
CA TRP A 163 3.64 -1.89 18.84
C TRP A 163 2.70 -2.65 17.89
N LEU A 164 3.17 -3.06 16.71
CA LEU A 164 2.41 -3.86 15.74
C LEU A 164 2.86 -5.33 15.76
N ASP A 165 1.91 -6.27 15.76
CA ASP A 165 2.18 -7.68 15.42
C ASP A 165 2.36 -7.81 13.90
N LEU A 166 3.59 -7.56 13.44
CA LEU A 166 3.94 -7.46 12.02
C LEU A 166 4.77 -8.66 11.55
N THR A 167 4.34 -9.30 10.47
CA THR A 167 5.10 -10.32 9.74
C THR A 167 5.48 -9.82 8.35
N LEU A 168 6.78 -9.71 8.08
CA LEU A 168 7.31 -9.37 6.75
C LEU A 168 7.43 -10.61 5.87
N CYS A 169 6.77 -10.57 4.72
CA CYS A 169 6.79 -11.55 3.65
C CYS A 169 7.46 -10.95 2.41
N THR A 170 8.47 -11.61 1.86
CA THR A 170 9.11 -11.19 0.60
C THR A 170 8.83 -12.24 -0.48
N TRP A 171 7.94 -11.92 -1.42
CA TRP A 171 7.44 -12.88 -2.41
C TRP A 171 7.69 -12.41 -3.84
N ASP A 172 7.68 -13.35 -4.78
CA ASP A 172 7.67 -13.01 -6.20
C ASP A 172 6.30 -12.40 -6.57
N SER A 173 6.29 -11.27 -7.27
CA SER A 173 5.05 -10.61 -7.70
C SER A 173 4.15 -11.55 -8.54
N ALA A 174 4.73 -12.43 -9.34
CA ALA A 174 4.00 -13.42 -10.14
C ALA A 174 3.22 -14.45 -9.29
N SER A 175 3.64 -14.65 -8.03
CA SER A 175 3.05 -15.62 -7.11
C SER A 175 1.89 -15.05 -6.28
N SER A 176 1.69 -13.74 -6.29
CA SER A 176 0.74 -13.07 -5.40
C SER A 176 -0.21 -12.16 -6.17
N TRP A 177 -1.51 -12.46 -6.10
CA TRP A 177 -2.52 -11.58 -6.66
C TRP A 177 -2.47 -10.18 -6.04
N GLY A 178 -2.30 -10.07 -4.72
CA GLY A 178 -2.24 -8.77 -4.05
C GLY A 178 -1.06 -7.90 -4.50
N LEU A 179 0.09 -8.49 -4.81
CA LEU A 179 1.24 -7.76 -5.39
C LEU A 179 0.92 -7.24 -6.80
N GLN A 180 0.24 -8.04 -7.63
CA GLN A 180 -0.20 -7.63 -8.96
C GLN A 180 -1.24 -6.50 -8.90
N VAL A 181 -2.13 -6.52 -7.91
CA VAL A 181 -3.06 -5.42 -7.64
C VAL A 181 -2.29 -4.13 -7.28
N ALA A 182 -1.27 -4.24 -6.42
CA ALA A 182 -0.43 -3.11 -6.03
C ALA A 182 0.34 -2.52 -7.24
N ASP A 183 0.95 -3.35 -8.08
CA ASP A 183 1.60 -2.95 -9.35
C ASP A 183 0.64 -2.17 -10.25
N TYR A 184 -0.54 -2.75 -10.53
CA TYR A 184 -1.54 -2.14 -11.39
C TYR A 184 -2.03 -0.79 -10.87
N ALA A 185 -2.26 -0.68 -9.57
CA ALA A 185 -2.66 0.56 -8.93
C ALA A 185 -1.54 1.63 -9.03
N LEU A 186 -0.32 1.26 -8.63
CA LEU A 186 0.86 2.13 -8.67
C LEU A 186 1.16 2.65 -10.07
N TRP A 187 1.18 1.73 -11.04
CA TRP A 187 1.43 2.01 -12.45
C TRP A 187 0.44 3.05 -13.00
N THR A 188 -0.83 2.94 -12.63
CA THR A 188 -1.90 3.82 -13.09
C THR A 188 -1.74 5.22 -12.53
N VAL A 189 -1.51 5.32 -11.22
CA VAL A 189 -1.29 6.61 -10.54
C VAL A 189 -0.04 7.30 -11.09
N GLN A 190 1.06 6.58 -11.22
CA GLN A 190 2.31 7.12 -11.78
C GLN A 190 2.12 7.57 -13.23
N ARG A 191 1.47 6.77 -14.08
CA ARG A 191 1.21 7.16 -15.47
C ARG A 191 0.38 8.42 -15.57
N ARG A 192 -0.68 8.55 -14.76
CA ARG A 192 -1.52 9.75 -14.73
C ARG A 192 -0.69 10.99 -14.37
N LEU A 193 0.20 10.89 -13.39
CA LEU A 193 1.07 12.00 -12.97
C LEU A 193 2.10 12.38 -14.04
N VAL A 194 2.74 11.40 -14.67
CA VAL A 194 3.81 11.66 -15.66
C VAL A 194 3.26 12.10 -17.01
N LYS A 195 2.16 11.49 -17.48
CA LYS A 195 1.64 11.70 -18.84
C LYS A 195 0.39 12.58 -18.89
N GLY A 196 -0.16 12.97 -17.75
CA GLY A 196 -1.40 13.71 -17.67
C GLY A 196 -2.65 12.88 -17.97
N GLU A 197 -2.57 11.74 -18.68
CA GLU A 197 -3.71 10.89 -19.02
C GLU A 197 -3.46 9.40 -18.78
N CYS A 198 -4.44 8.71 -18.19
CA CYS A 198 -4.45 7.25 -18.07
C CYS A 198 -5.91 6.76 -18.00
N ALA A 199 -6.36 6.01 -19.01
CA ALA A 199 -7.75 5.55 -19.12
C ALA A 199 -8.23 4.71 -17.91
N HIS A 200 -7.30 4.00 -17.26
CA HIS A 200 -7.62 3.14 -16.11
C HIS A 200 -7.57 3.89 -14.76
N TYR A 201 -7.16 5.16 -14.75
CA TYR A 201 -7.09 5.95 -13.52
C TYR A 201 -8.46 6.11 -12.86
N GLU A 202 -9.51 6.30 -13.65
CA GLU A 202 -10.89 6.40 -13.14
C GLU A 202 -11.36 5.11 -12.46
N THR A 203 -10.79 3.95 -12.83
CA THR A 203 -11.10 2.67 -12.17
C THR A 203 -10.42 2.56 -10.80
N VAL A 204 -9.19 3.09 -10.67
CA VAL A 204 -8.40 3.03 -9.43
C VAL A 204 -8.73 4.17 -8.48
N TYR A 205 -9.13 5.33 -9.00
CA TYR A 205 -9.33 6.55 -8.21
C TYR A 205 -10.27 6.38 -7.00
N PRO A 206 -11.43 5.70 -7.09
CA PRO A 206 -12.31 5.48 -5.93
C PRO A 206 -11.65 4.63 -4.81
N LEU A 207 -10.69 3.80 -5.19
CA LEU A 207 -9.94 2.91 -4.32
C LEU A 207 -8.76 3.63 -3.65
N LEU A 208 -8.21 4.64 -4.32
CA LEU A 208 -7.08 5.46 -3.87
C LEU A 208 -7.47 6.35 -2.69
N LYS A 209 -7.08 5.95 -1.48
CA LYS A 209 -7.35 6.71 -0.25
C LYS A 209 -6.32 7.81 -0.04
N THR A 210 -5.05 7.52 -0.33
CA THR A 210 -3.97 8.47 -0.20
C THR A 210 -3.02 8.44 -1.38
N CYS A 211 -2.48 9.62 -1.72
CA CYS A 211 -1.41 9.79 -2.70
C CYS A 211 -0.42 10.79 -2.11
N PHE A 212 0.56 10.26 -1.36
CA PHE A 212 1.52 11.06 -0.63
C PHE A 212 2.71 11.42 -1.52
N ARG A 213 2.98 12.73 -1.67
CA ARG A 213 3.97 13.28 -2.61
C ARG A 213 4.84 14.33 -1.89
N PRO A 214 5.71 13.92 -0.96
CA PRO A 214 6.36 14.81 0.00
C PRO A 214 7.30 15.86 -0.62
N TRP A 215 7.74 15.68 -1.86
CA TRP A 215 8.67 16.60 -2.53
C TRP A 215 8.00 17.52 -3.55
N GLU A 216 6.69 17.40 -3.75
CA GLU A 216 5.98 18.22 -4.74
C GLU A 216 5.36 19.52 -4.21
N GLY A 217 5.40 19.72 -2.88
CA GLY A 217 4.54 20.70 -2.21
C GLY A 217 3.07 20.28 -2.27
N TYR A 218 2.22 20.83 -1.40
CA TYR A 218 0.79 20.59 -1.50
C TYR A 218 0.27 21.14 -2.83
N LYS A 219 -0.35 20.28 -3.63
CA LYS A 219 -1.21 20.69 -4.75
C LYS A 219 -2.55 20.01 -4.50
N GLU A 220 -3.62 20.80 -4.46
CA GLU A 220 -5.00 20.30 -4.34
C GLU A 220 -5.21 19.08 -5.24
N ARG A 221 -6.07 18.14 -4.79
CA ARG A 221 -6.50 17.02 -5.65
C ARG A 221 -6.97 17.60 -6.99
N PRO A 222 -6.38 17.21 -8.13
CA PRO A 222 -6.90 17.64 -9.41
C PRO A 222 -8.34 17.12 -9.52
N ALA A 223 -9.29 18.03 -9.62
CA ALA A 223 -10.69 17.70 -9.82
C ALA A 223 -10.82 16.80 -11.04
N ILE A 224 -11.57 15.70 -10.90
CA ILE A 224 -11.96 14.92 -12.07
C ILE A 224 -12.87 15.83 -12.88
N SER A 225 -12.43 16.20 -14.09
CA SER A 225 -13.34 16.70 -15.10
C SER A 225 -14.18 15.51 -15.55
N VAL A 226 -15.26 15.25 -14.81
CA VAL A 226 -16.30 14.32 -15.25
C VAL A 226 -16.91 15.00 -16.47
N LYS A 227 -16.50 14.59 -17.67
CA LYS A 227 -17.22 14.98 -18.88
C LYS A 227 -18.66 14.49 -18.68
N PRO A 228 -19.67 15.38 -18.70
CA PRO A 228 -21.04 14.96 -18.51
C PRO A 228 -21.36 13.93 -19.60
N GLU A 229 -21.75 12.75 -19.14
CA GLU A 229 -22.27 11.71 -20.00
C GLU A 229 -23.47 12.30 -20.74
N LYS A 230 -23.42 12.32 -22.08
CA LYS A 230 -24.56 12.76 -22.89
C LYS A 230 -25.71 11.78 -22.64
N ARG A 231 -26.58 12.09 -21.68
CA ARG A 231 -27.87 11.41 -21.53
C ARG A 231 -28.63 11.57 -22.83
N ALA A 232 -28.84 10.46 -23.53
CA ALA A 232 -29.82 10.39 -24.60
C ALA A 232 -31.20 10.73 -24.01
N PRO A 233 -31.94 11.69 -24.57
CA PRO A 233 -33.29 11.98 -24.11
C PRO A 233 -34.20 10.81 -24.52
N GLY A 234 -34.79 10.11 -23.54
CA GLY A 234 -35.92 9.21 -23.80
C GLY A 234 -35.84 7.77 -23.28
N SER A 235 -35.27 7.50 -22.10
CA SER A 235 -35.52 6.22 -21.42
C SER A 235 -36.44 6.45 -20.22
N LEU A 236 -37.74 6.18 -20.44
CA LEU A 236 -38.74 6.03 -19.40
C LEU A 236 -38.37 4.81 -18.56
N ILE A 237 -38.06 5.02 -17.29
CA ILE A 237 -37.95 3.94 -16.30
C ILE A 237 -39.38 3.52 -15.98
N ALA A 238 -39.78 2.36 -16.49
CA ALA A 238 -40.96 1.65 -16.04
C ALA A 238 -40.70 1.04 -14.66
N ASP A 239 -41.64 1.27 -13.74
CA ASP A 239 -41.70 0.68 -12.42
C ASP A 239 -41.48 -0.84 -12.47
N ARG A 240 -40.55 -1.35 -11.65
CA ARG A 240 -40.48 -2.76 -11.31
C ARG A 240 -41.01 -2.97 -9.89
N PRO A 241 -41.94 -3.91 -9.67
CA PRO A 241 -42.50 -4.17 -8.36
C PRO A 241 -41.53 -4.94 -7.47
N ALA A 242 -41.69 -4.73 -6.16
CA ALA A 242 -40.99 -5.40 -5.09
C ALA A 242 -41.07 -6.93 -5.21
N THR A 243 -39.93 -7.60 -5.11
CA THR A 243 -39.87 -9.05 -4.96
C THR A 243 -39.49 -9.37 -3.52
N SER A 244 -40.41 -10.07 -2.87
CA SER A 244 -40.34 -10.67 -1.54
C SER A 244 -39.33 -11.82 -1.51
N PHE A 245 -38.44 -11.83 -0.51
CA PHE A 245 -37.63 -12.98 -0.14
C PHE A 245 -38.42 -13.90 0.82
N PRO A 246 -38.42 -15.22 0.62
CA PRO A 246 -38.78 -16.15 1.67
C PRO A 246 -37.55 -16.87 2.24
N GLY A 247 -37.56 -17.05 3.56
CA GLY A 247 -37.24 -18.34 4.17
C GLY A 247 -35.82 -18.54 4.69
N GLU A 248 -35.70 -18.37 6.01
CA GLU A 248 -34.64 -18.92 6.87
C GLU A 248 -34.46 -20.44 6.68
N ALA A 249 -33.22 -20.91 6.86
CA ALA A 249 -32.91 -22.31 7.15
C ALA A 249 -32.05 -22.41 8.44
N PRO A 250 -32.25 -23.45 9.27
CA PRO A 250 -31.79 -23.53 10.66
C PRO A 250 -30.33 -23.98 10.83
N PRO A 251 -29.74 -23.85 12.04
CA PRO A 251 -28.31 -24.06 12.28
C PRO A 251 -27.93 -25.54 12.36
N VAL A 252 -26.74 -25.86 11.81
CA VAL A 252 -26.09 -27.17 11.98
C VAL A 252 -25.10 -27.10 13.13
N LYS A 253 -25.14 -28.14 13.97
CA LYS A 253 -24.41 -28.31 15.22
C LYS A 253 -22.89 -28.44 15.02
N ALA A 254 -22.17 -27.97 16.03
CA ALA A 254 -20.76 -28.21 16.28
C ALA A 254 -20.49 -29.70 16.46
N ASP A 255 -19.30 -30.13 16.01
CA ASP A 255 -18.69 -31.38 16.45
C ASP A 255 -17.26 -31.09 16.89
N GLU A 256 -16.94 -31.61 18.07
CA GLU A 256 -15.68 -31.50 18.77
C GLU A 256 -14.75 -32.61 18.26
N SER A 257 -13.46 -32.30 18.04
CA SER A 257 -12.42 -33.30 18.28
C SER A 257 -11.06 -32.66 18.55
N GLU A 258 -10.57 -33.03 19.73
CA GLU A 258 -9.19 -33.16 20.20
C GLU A 258 -8.17 -33.33 19.05
N GLY A 259 -6.99 -32.73 19.04
CA GLY A 259 -6.02 -32.59 20.10
C GLY A 259 -4.69 -33.15 19.57
N THR A 260 -3.61 -32.39 19.64
CA THR A 260 -2.25 -32.91 19.87
C THR A 260 -1.25 -31.76 19.96
N SER A 261 -0.62 -31.70 21.13
CA SER A 261 0.54 -30.87 21.45
C SER A 261 1.78 -31.34 20.68
N LEU A 262 2.56 -30.41 20.14
CA LEU A 262 3.96 -30.68 19.85
C LEU A 262 4.84 -29.56 20.37
N ASN A 263 5.71 -29.97 21.31
CA ASN A 263 6.88 -29.32 21.85
C ASN A 263 7.63 -28.43 20.86
N THR A 264 7.93 -27.20 21.29
CA THR A 264 9.08 -26.45 20.81
C THR A 264 9.98 -26.08 21.99
N PRO A 265 11.31 -26.26 21.88
CA PRO A 265 12.23 -25.98 22.97
C PRO A 265 12.42 -24.48 23.18
N ARG A 266 12.38 -24.08 24.45
CA ARG A 266 12.85 -22.78 24.98
C ARG A 266 14.31 -22.56 24.61
N PHE A 267 14.62 -21.39 24.05
CA PHE A 267 15.97 -20.84 24.03
C PHE A 267 15.92 -19.49 24.77
N SER A 268 16.54 -19.45 25.94
CA SER A 268 16.67 -18.27 26.80
C SER A 268 17.91 -17.46 26.38
N TRP A 269 17.72 -16.16 26.16
CA TRP A 269 18.79 -15.17 26.20
C TRP A 269 18.45 -14.20 27.32
N GLU A 270 18.72 -14.61 28.56
CA GLU A 270 19.02 -13.69 29.65
C GLU A 270 20.54 -13.43 29.61
N ASP A 271 20.94 -12.29 30.17
CA ASP A 271 22.30 -11.75 30.30
C ASP A 271 22.79 -10.84 29.16
N SER A 272 22.29 -9.61 29.15
CA SER A 272 23.09 -8.36 29.07
C SER A 272 22.16 -7.15 29.04
N PHE A 273 21.63 -6.76 30.20
CA PHE A 273 20.93 -5.50 30.42
C PHE A 273 21.57 -4.84 31.65
N ASP A 274 22.02 -3.60 31.51
CA ASP A 274 22.49 -2.74 32.59
C ASP A 274 21.92 -1.32 32.32
N PRO A 275 21.65 -0.49 33.33
CA PRO A 275 20.28 -0.14 33.71
C PRO A 275 20.12 1.38 33.80
N TRP A 276 19.23 1.95 33.00
CA TRP A 276 18.80 3.34 33.19
C TRP A 276 17.28 3.43 33.06
N MET A 277 16.61 2.96 34.11
CA MET A 277 15.23 3.32 34.44
C MET A 277 15.20 3.45 35.97
N ASN A 278 15.16 4.68 36.46
CA ASN A 278 14.62 4.92 37.79
C ASN A 278 13.11 4.71 37.70
N GLU A 279 12.62 3.87 38.61
CA GLU A 279 11.24 3.75 39.00
C GLU A 279 10.77 5.08 39.59
N ASP A 280 9.63 5.58 39.12
CA ASP A 280 8.63 6.24 39.95
C ASP A 280 7.25 6.09 39.26
N GLU A 281 6.25 5.91 40.12
CA GLU A 281 4.88 5.42 39.93
C GLU A 281 3.97 6.18 38.92
N PRO A 282 2.79 5.61 38.55
CA PRO A 282 2.05 6.01 37.37
C PRO A 282 1.11 7.19 37.65
N GLU A 283 1.31 8.31 36.96
CA GLU A 283 0.26 9.31 36.79
C GLU A 283 -0.70 8.84 35.68
N GLU A 284 -1.99 8.80 36.02
CA GLU A 284 -3.11 8.65 35.10
C GLU A 284 -3.04 9.73 34.00
N GLN A 285 -2.44 9.40 32.85
CA GLN A 285 -2.61 10.21 31.65
C GLN A 285 -3.91 9.81 30.96
N GLU A 286 -4.87 10.72 31.07
CA GLU A 286 -6.12 10.72 30.34
C GLU A 286 -5.93 10.47 28.84
N ASP A 287 -6.93 9.81 28.30
CA ASP A 287 -7.09 9.27 26.96
C ASP A 287 -7.18 10.40 25.90
N VAL A 288 -6.03 10.86 25.37
CA VAL A 288 -5.97 11.90 24.30
C VAL A 288 -6.25 11.34 22.89
N TRP A 289 -6.83 10.15 22.76
CA TRP A 289 -7.19 9.55 21.45
C TRP A 289 -8.70 9.34 21.27
N SER A 290 -9.53 10.12 21.96
CA SER A 290 -10.96 10.19 21.65
C SER A 290 -11.19 10.80 20.27
N ALA A 291 -11.63 9.95 19.34
CA ALA A 291 -11.87 10.25 17.94
C ALA A 291 -12.88 11.40 17.73
N ALA A 292 -12.46 12.42 16.98
CA ALA A 292 -13.36 13.24 16.18
C ALA A 292 -13.36 12.72 14.73
N PRO A 293 -14.52 12.61 14.05
CA PRO A 293 -14.56 12.24 12.64
C PRO A 293 -13.94 13.38 11.80
N PRO A 294 -13.22 13.09 10.70
CA PRO A 294 -12.74 14.16 9.85
C PRO A 294 -13.89 14.69 9.01
N GLU A 295 -14.53 15.74 9.50
CA GLU A 295 -15.17 16.73 8.63
C GLU A 295 -14.12 17.35 7.70
N ALA A 296 -14.59 17.90 6.59
CA ALA A 296 -13.82 18.36 5.45
C ALA A 296 -12.51 19.10 5.81
N PHE A 297 -11.41 18.74 5.13
CA PHE A 297 -10.15 19.47 5.19
C PHE A 297 -10.37 20.93 4.76
N GLU A 298 -10.41 21.84 5.73
CA GLU A 298 -10.27 23.28 5.50
C GLU A 298 -8.78 23.67 5.48
N ASP A 299 -8.40 24.17 4.31
CA ASP A 299 -7.53 25.32 4.02
C ASP A 299 -6.30 25.60 4.90
N LEU A 300 -5.11 25.30 4.37
CA LEU A 300 -3.83 25.90 4.77
C LEU A 300 -2.93 26.07 3.54
N THR A 301 -2.71 27.32 3.12
CA THR A 301 -1.82 27.69 2.01
C THR A 301 -0.69 28.63 2.46
N THR A 302 0.41 28.59 1.68
CA THR A 302 1.66 29.39 1.65
C THR A 302 2.93 28.70 2.17
N ASP A 303 4.08 29.14 1.61
CA ASP A 303 5.41 28.52 1.44
C ASP A 303 6.15 27.99 2.69
N GLU A 304 5.49 27.95 3.83
CA GLU A 304 5.92 27.33 5.07
C GLU A 304 4.85 26.34 5.54
N ASP A 305 4.60 25.31 4.74
CA ASP A 305 3.64 24.27 5.12
C ASP A 305 4.11 23.61 6.44
N PRO A 306 3.34 23.74 7.55
CA PRO A 306 3.69 23.13 8.83
C PRO A 306 3.85 21.61 8.73
N ALA A 307 3.16 20.95 7.80
CA ALA A 307 3.32 19.52 7.54
C ALA A 307 4.67 19.22 6.86
N SER A 308 5.13 20.09 5.96
CA SER A 308 6.44 20.00 5.33
C SER A 308 7.58 20.31 6.32
N GLN A 309 7.41 21.26 7.24
CA GLN A 309 8.37 21.53 8.32
C GLN A 309 8.38 20.41 9.38
N SER A 310 7.21 19.88 9.74
CA SER A 310 7.08 18.74 10.66
C SER A 310 7.72 17.48 10.08
N LEU A 311 7.49 17.19 8.79
CA LEU A 311 8.14 16.10 8.09
C LEU A 311 9.66 16.30 8.05
N ARG A 312 10.13 17.50 7.70
CA ARG A 312 11.55 17.84 7.68
C ARG A 312 12.20 17.64 9.05
N ARG A 313 11.61 18.18 10.12
CA ARG A 313 12.10 18.00 11.50
C ARG A 313 12.16 16.53 11.87
N ARG A 314 11.13 15.75 11.53
CA ARG A 314 11.10 14.31 11.81
C ARG A 314 12.15 13.54 11.01
N LEU A 315 12.41 13.94 9.76
CA LEU A 315 13.49 13.37 8.97
C LEU A 315 14.86 13.77 9.54
N GLU A 316 15.04 14.98 10.06
CA GLU A 316 16.27 15.39 10.76
C GLU A 316 16.48 14.60 12.07
N GLU A 317 15.43 14.43 12.89
CA GLU A 317 15.45 13.64 14.13
C GLU A 317 15.84 12.17 13.93
N LEU A 318 15.41 11.58 12.81
CA LEU A 318 15.65 10.19 12.46
C LEU A 318 16.88 9.99 11.56
N ASP A 319 17.71 11.03 11.41
CA ASP A 319 18.90 11.05 10.55
C ASP A 319 18.62 10.65 9.09
N TYR A 320 17.49 11.11 8.56
CA TYR A 320 17.09 10.98 7.16
C TYR A 320 17.34 12.23 6.29
N LEU A 321 17.96 13.29 6.82
CA LEU A 321 18.39 14.49 6.07
C LEU A 321 19.87 14.79 6.27
#